data_AF-A0A538RQ68-F1
#
_entry.id   AF-A0A538RQ68-F1
#
_cell.length_a   1.000
_cell.length_b   1.000
_cell.length_c   1.000
_cell.angle_alpha   90.00
_cell.angle_beta   90.00
_cell.angle_gamma   90.00
#
_symmetry.space_group_name_H-M   'P 1'
#
loop_
_entity.id
_entity.type
_entity.pdbx_description
1 polymer ?
#
loop_
_entity_poly.entity_id
_entity_poly.type
_entity_poly.pdbx_seq_one_letter_code
_entity_poly.pdbx_strand_id
1 'polypeptide(L)'
;MATPRVYADFQNLDDENRLRLTCAGTRQDLERQGIELREGMVLTFYSDDADDEGEPDELLAQGVLHCDGAQQCWVAAIDWDALHHASERRGQRGKIVTTD
;
A
#
# COMPACT_ATOMS: atom_id res chain seq x y z
N MET A 1 -12.09 -2.92 11.05
CA MET A 1 -12.52 -2.22 9.83
C MET A 1 -11.42 -2.39 8.81
N ALA A 2 -11.75 -2.76 7.57
CA ALA A 2 -10.74 -2.87 6.51
C ALA A 2 -10.35 -1.47 6.04
N THR A 3 -9.07 -1.14 6.05
CA THR A 3 -8.56 0.08 5.42
C THR A 3 -8.76 -0.01 3.90
N PRO A 4 -9.13 1.09 3.23
CA PRO A 4 -9.26 1.08 1.78
C PRO A 4 -7.92 0.72 1.13
N ARG A 5 -7.99 -0.05 0.05
CA ARG A 5 -6.82 -0.48 -0.72
C ARG A 5 -6.70 0.38 -1.96
N VAL A 6 -5.53 0.97 -2.19
CA VAL A 6 -5.29 1.83 -3.35
C VAL A 6 -4.00 1.41 -4.02
N TYR A 7 -4.03 1.24 -5.34
CA TYR A 7 -2.83 0.92 -6.10
C TYR A 7 -1.78 2.01 -5.91
N ALA A 8 -0.53 1.62 -5.72
CA ALA A 8 0.62 2.50 -5.79
C ALA A 8 1.82 1.77 -6.38
N ASP A 9 2.62 2.49 -7.15
CA ASP A 9 3.91 2.01 -7.60
C ASP A 9 4.95 2.30 -6.49
N PHE A 10 5.45 1.25 -5.83
CA PHE A 10 6.41 1.39 -4.73
C PHE A 10 7.74 2.03 -5.14
N GLN A 11 8.02 2.16 -6.44
CA GLN A 11 9.20 2.85 -6.97
C GLN A 11 8.93 4.34 -7.27
N ASN A 12 7.67 4.79 -7.24
CA ASN A 12 7.29 6.18 -7.52
C ASN A 12 7.42 7.05 -6.25
N LEU A 13 8.66 7.19 -5.79
CA LEU A 13 9.02 7.88 -4.56
C LEU A 13 9.41 9.34 -4.79
N ASP A 14 9.28 10.15 -3.74
CA ASP A 14 9.95 11.45 -3.68
C ASP A 14 11.30 11.36 -2.96
N ASP A 15 11.98 12.51 -2.84
CA ASP A 15 13.31 12.61 -2.21
C ASP A 15 13.28 12.29 -0.69
N GLU A 16 12.10 12.26 -0.08
CA GLU A 16 11.86 11.89 1.33
C GLU A 16 11.42 10.43 1.50
N ASN A 17 11.49 9.62 0.43
CA ASN A 17 11.08 8.22 0.44
C ASN A 17 9.57 8.02 0.72
N ARG A 18 8.73 8.97 0.29
CA ARG A 18 7.27 8.93 0.36
C ARG A 18 6.68 8.61 -1.01
N LEU A 19 5.59 7.83 -1.05
CA LEU A 19 4.95 7.44 -2.31
C LEU A 19 4.13 8.57 -2.92
N ARG A 20 4.33 8.86 -4.20
CA ARG A 20 3.57 9.85 -4.94
C ARG A 20 2.27 9.24 -5.47
N LEU A 21 1.13 9.82 -5.09
CA LEU A 21 -0.20 9.33 -5.47
C LEU A 21 -0.66 9.87 -6.83
N THR A 22 0.21 9.76 -7.84
CA THR A 22 0.00 10.32 -9.19
C THR A 22 -0.27 9.26 -10.27
N CYS A 23 -0.04 7.99 -9.94
CA CYS A 23 -0.24 6.87 -10.86
C CYS A 23 -1.69 6.77 -11.34
N ALA A 24 -1.89 6.22 -12.55
CA ALA A 24 -3.23 6.03 -13.11
C ALA A 24 -4.06 5.05 -12.27
N GLY A 25 -3.45 3.94 -11.82
CA GLY A 25 -4.11 2.96 -10.93
C GLY A 25 -4.59 3.57 -9.63
N THR A 26 -3.76 4.42 -8.99
CA THR A 26 -4.14 5.15 -7.78
C THR A 26 -5.40 5.98 -8.01
N ARG A 27 -5.43 6.79 -9.07
CA ARG A 27 -6.60 7.63 -9.40
C ARG A 27 -7.85 6.81 -9.67
N GLN A 28 -7.71 5.71 -10.43
CA GLN A 28 -8.82 4.81 -10.72
C GLN A 28 -9.41 4.19 -9.45
N ASP A 29 -8.57 3.78 -8.51
CA ASP A 29 -9.04 3.22 -7.25
C ASP A 29 -9.73 4.24 -6.36
N LEU A 30 -9.19 5.46 -6.29
CA LEU A 30 -9.79 6.56 -5.53
C LEU A 30 -11.17 6.93 -6.11
N GLU A 31 -11.29 7.05 -7.42
CA GLU A 31 -12.56 7.33 -8.11
C GLU A 31 -13.56 6.18 -7.92
N ARG A 32 -13.12 4.94 -8.14
CA ARG A 32 -13.95 3.74 -8.02
C ARG A 32 -14.50 3.55 -6.61
N GLN A 33 -13.71 3.90 -5.59
CA GLN A 33 -14.08 3.76 -4.18
C GLN A 33 -14.70 5.04 -3.59
N GLY A 34 -14.70 6.15 -4.33
CA GLY A 34 -15.17 7.45 -3.84
C GLY A 34 -14.35 7.97 -2.66
N ILE A 35 -13.05 7.73 -2.65
CA ILE A 35 -12.14 8.14 -1.56
C ILE A 35 -11.71 9.58 -1.79
N GLU A 36 -12.09 10.45 -0.85
CA GLU A 36 -11.53 11.79 -0.74
C GLU A 36 -10.27 11.75 0.12
N LEU A 37 -9.13 12.12 -0.47
CA LEU A 37 -7.85 12.18 0.23
C LEU A 37 -7.86 13.30 1.29
N ARG A 38 -7.34 12.99 2.47
CA ARG A 38 -7.27 13.92 3.62
C ARG A 38 -5.94 13.75 4.35
N GLU A 39 -5.42 14.84 4.88
CA GLU A 39 -4.21 14.85 5.69
C GLU A 39 -4.34 13.90 6.88
N GLY A 40 -3.33 13.06 7.10
CA GLY A 40 -3.30 12.07 8.19
C GLY A 40 -4.18 10.83 7.97
N MET A 41 -4.85 10.71 6.83
CA MET A 41 -5.64 9.51 6.50
C MET A 41 -4.70 8.31 6.26
N VAL A 42 -5.09 7.14 6.75
CA VAL A 42 -4.34 5.90 6.56
C VAL A 42 -4.97 5.08 5.45
N LEU A 43 -4.17 4.67 4.46
CA LEU A 43 -4.57 3.77 3.38
C LEU A 43 -3.66 2.54 3.37
N THR A 44 -4.16 1.46 2.77
CA THR A 44 -3.34 0.31 2.40
C THR A 44 -2.97 0.41 0.94
N PHE A 45 -1.68 0.50 0.65
CA PHE A 45 -1.16 0.53 -0.71
C PHE A 45 -0.88 -0.88 -1.20
N TYR A 46 -1.18 -1.12 -2.46
CA TYR A 46 -0.82 -2.37 -3.12
C TYR A 46 -0.14 -2.14 -4.47
N SER A 47 0.75 -3.05 -4.85
CA SER A 47 1.35 -3.12 -6.19
C SER A 47 1.31 -4.56 -6.66
N ASP A 48 1.15 -4.74 -7.97
CA ASP A 48 1.39 -6.03 -8.60
C ASP A 48 2.90 -6.35 -8.47
N ASP A 49 3.24 -7.51 -7.92
CA ASP A 49 4.60 -8.01 -7.80
C ASP A 49 4.63 -9.54 -8.02
N ALA A 50 5.80 -10.15 -8.05
CA ALA A 50 5.93 -11.60 -7.97
C ALA A 50 6.41 -12.01 -6.58
N ASP A 51 5.97 -13.17 -6.08
CA ASP A 51 6.55 -13.76 -4.87
C ASP A 51 7.94 -14.37 -5.15
N ASP A 52 8.56 -14.91 -4.10
CA ASP A 52 9.86 -15.58 -4.19
C ASP A 52 9.89 -16.79 -5.16
N GLU A 53 8.72 -17.36 -5.46
CA GLU A 53 8.56 -18.49 -6.39
C GLU A 53 8.28 -18.03 -7.82
N GLY A 54 8.16 -16.71 -8.05
CA GLY A 54 7.85 -16.10 -9.34
C GLY A 54 6.36 -16.13 -9.70
N GLU A 55 5.49 -16.47 -8.75
CA GLU A 55 4.05 -16.47 -8.93
C GLU A 55 3.48 -15.05 -8.72
N PRO A 56 2.42 -14.64 -9.44
CA PRO A 56 1.82 -13.33 -9.26
C PRO A 56 1.28 -13.13 -7.83
N ASP A 57 1.76 -12.09 -7.16
CA ASP A 57 1.31 -11.69 -5.82
C ASP A 57 1.14 -10.16 -5.72
N GLU A 58 0.67 -9.68 -4.58
CA GLU A 58 0.52 -8.26 -4.30
C GLU A 58 1.47 -7.88 -3.16
N LEU A 59 2.29 -6.86 -3.36
CA LEU A 59 2.97 -6.21 -2.24
C LEU A 59 1.99 -5.29 -1.53
N LEU A 60 1.97 -5.33 -0.20
CA LEU A 60 1.08 -4.53 0.64
C LEU A 60 1.86 -3.73 1.67
N ALA A 61 1.54 -2.45 1.79
CA ALA A 61 2.04 -1.60 2.87
C ALA A 61 0.97 -0.64 3.38
N GLN A 62 1.13 -0.14 4.60
CA GLN A 62 0.31 0.96 5.10
C GLN A 62 1.05 2.27 4.95
N GLY A 63 0.29 3.33 4.69
CA GLY A 63 0.85 4.67 4.66
C GLY A 63 -0.11 5.74 5.12
N VAL A 64 0.48 6.82 5.63
CA VAL A 64 -0.21 8.02 6.09
C VAL A 64 -0.14 9.08 5.00
N LEU A 65 -1.29 9.64 4.63
CA LEU A 65 -1.39 10.66 3.60
C LEU A 65 -0.93 12.03 4.07
N HIS A 66 -0.16 12.69 3.21
CA HIS A 66 0.29 14.06 3.35
C HIS A 66 0.06 14.84 2.06
N CYS A 67 -0.38 16.08 2.19
CA CYS A 67 -0.47 17.01 1.07
C CYS A 67 0.89 17.70 0.88
N ASP A 68 1.58 17.38 -0.22
CA ASP A 68 2.80 18.10 -0.60
C ASP A 68 2.43 19.36 -1.37
N GLY A 69 2.43 20.49 -0.64
CA GLY A 69 2.15 21.81 -1.21
C GLY A 69 3.21 22.31 -2.20
N ALA A 70 4.46 21.82 -2.11
CA ALA A 70 5.53 22.22 -3.02
C ALA A 70 5.42 21.53 -4.37
N GLN A 71 5.00 20.27 -4.38
CA GLN A 71 4.84 19.45 -5.59
C GLN A 71 3.38 19.39 -6.08
N GLN A 72 2.46 20.02 -5.33
CA GLN A 72 1.02 20.06 -5.57
C GLN A 72 0.40 18.67 -5.78
N CYS A 73 0.88 17.68 -5.01
CA CYS A 73 0.39 16.31 -5.08
C CYS A 73 0.22 15.70 -3.69
N TRP A 74 -0.59 14.64 -3.61
CA TRP A 74 -0.66 13.81 -2.41
C TRP A 74 0.50 12.83 -2.39
N VAL A 75 1.12 12.71 -1.23
CA VAL A 75 2.15 11.71 -0.96
C VAL A 75 1.74 10.85 0.23
N ALA A 76 2.29 9.65 0.33
CA ALA A 76 2.07 8.76 1.45
C ALA A 76 3.40 8.40 2.12
N ALA A 77 3.52 8.69 3.41
CA ALA A 77 4.62 8.19 4.23
C ALA A 77 4.36 6.71 4.51
N ILE A 78 5.22 5.83 3.99
CA ILE A 78 5.04 4.38 4.06
C ILE A 78 5.79 3.80 5.25
N ASP A 79 5.13 2.90 5.96
CA ASP A 79 5.78 2.02 6.93
C ASP A 79 6.45 0.85 6.19
N TRP A 80 7.71 1.05 5.80
CA TRP A 80 8.50 0.09 5.04
C TRP A 80 8.80 -1.19 5.84
N ASP A 81 8.83 -1.12 7.16
CA ASP A 81 9.01 -2.28 8.03
C ASP A 81 7.76 -3.19 8.05
N ALA A 82 6.61 -2.65 7.62
CA ALA A 82 5.35 -3.36 7.48
C ALA A 82 5.03 -3.78 6.04
N LEU A 83 5.97 -3.60 5.09
CA LEU A 83 5.83 -4.09 3.72
C LEU A 83 5.86 -5.63 3.73
N HIS A 84 4.86 -6.26 3.11
CA HIS A 84 4.76 -7.72 3.05
C HIS A 84 4.00 -8.15 1.80
N HIS A 85 4.28 -9.36 1.33
CA HIS A 85 3.49 -10.00 0.28
C HIS A 85 2.11 -10.40 0.80
N ALA A 86 1.06 -10.29 -0.04
CA ALA A 86 -0.30 -10.66 0.35
C ALA A 86 -0.42 -12.15 0.67
N SER A 87 0.41 -13.01 0.06
CA SER A 87 0.55 -14.42 0.38
C SER A 87 1.08 -14.69 1.80
N GLU A 88 2.00 -13.89 2.32
CA GLU A 88 2.53 -14.04 3.69
C GLU A 88 1.42 -13.90 4.74
N ARG A 89 0.45 -13.04 4.46
CA ARG A 89 -0.74 -12.87 5.31
C ARG A 89 -1.66 -14.10 5.31
N ARG A 90 -1.63 -14.93 4.26
CA ARG A 90 -2.36 -16.21 4.20
C ARG A 90 -1.65 -17.31 4.99
N GLY A 91 -0.33 -17.27 5.12
CA GLY A 91 0.47 -18.27 5.85
C GLY A 91 0.28 -18.27 7.37
N GLN A 92 -0.14 -17.15 7.99
CA GLN A 92 -0.29 -17.05 9.45
C GLN A 92 -1.61 -17.60 10.01
N ARG A 93 -2.58 -17.99 9.16
CA ARG A 93 -3.85 -18.60 9.61
C ARG A 93 -3.76 -20.13 9.86
N GLY A 94 -2.59 -20.74 9.70
CA GLY A 94 -2.40 -22.20 9.74
C GLY A 94 -1.58 -22.77 10.90
N LYS A 95 -0.95 -21.98 11.77
CA LYS A 95 -0.21 -22.53 12.93
C LYS A 95 -1.13 -22.66 14.14
N ILE A 96 -2.05 -23.62 14.10
CA ILE A 96 -2.54 -24.25 15.34
C ILE A 96 -1.39 -25.12 15.84
N VAL A 97 -0.56 -24.56 16.74
CA VAL A 97 0.37 -25.34 17.54
C VAL A 97 -0.46 -26.31 18.37
N THR A 98 -0.52 -27.57 17.94
CA THR A 98 -0.84 -28.69 18.83
C THR A 98 0.49 -29.14 19.41
N THR A 99 0.78 -28.72 20.64
CA THR A 99 1.84 -29.33 21.43
C THR A 99 1.21 -30.48 22.20
N ASP A 100 1.71 -31.70 21.94
CA ASP A 100 1.49 -32.90 22.77
C ASP A 100 2.37 -32.83 24.03
#